data_AF-F9TDH3-F1
#
_entry.id   AF-F9TDH3-F1
#
_cell.length_a   1.000
_cell.length_b   1.000
_cell.length_c   1.000
_cell.angle_alpha   90.00
_cell.angle_beta   90.00
_cell.angle_gamma   90.00
#
_symmetry.space_group_name_H-M   'P 1'
#
loop_
_entity.id
_entity.type
_entity.pdbx_description
1 polymer ?
#
loop_
_entity_poly.entity_id
_entity_poly.type
_entity_poly.pdbx_seq_one_letter_code
_entity_poly.pdbx_strand_id
1 'polypeptide(L)'
;MHDKVYFIEVSNIDKNAIRPQMRDWDCDHLISTMTFRLSVAGRLAYERSAAYLETRQLAEDLMIYWLPSLNARSYGDFNVAVKSETANAYKRRWCLKRSLEAKLLLKSKEH
;
A
#
# COMPACT_ATOMS: atom_id res chain seq x y z
N MET A 1 -22.03 2.20 9.11
CA MET A 1 -21.26 1.85 7.90
C MET A 1 -19.92 2.56 7.98
N HIS A 2 -18.79 1.88 7.73
CA HIS A 2 -17.51 2.58 7.60
C HIS A 2 -17.45 3.26 6.24
N ASP A 3 -17.62 4.58 6.23
CA ASP A 3 -17.52 5.37 4.98
C ASP A 3 -16.08 5.60 4.54
N LYS A 4 -15.11 5.17 5.34
CA LYS A 4 -13.68 5.28 5.05
C LYS A 4 -13.03 3.91 4.95
N VAL A 5 -12.11 3.79 4.01
CA VAL A 5 -11.10 2.73 3.98
C VAL A 5 -9.75 3.34 4.27
N TYR A 6 -8.89 2.55 4.93
CA TYR A 6 -7.50 2.91 5.21
C TYR A 6 -6.58 2.17 4.26
N PHE A 7 -5.46 2.78 3.91
CA PHE A 7 -4.44 2.16 3.07
C PHE A 7 -3.07 2.71 3.42
N ILE A 8 -2.03 1.98 3.03
CA ILE A 8 -0.63 2.39 3.23
C ILE A 8 -0.15 3.00 1.92
N GLU A 9 0.23 4.27 1.97
CA GLU A 9 0.87 5.01 0.89
C GLU A 9 2.39 4.90 1.02
N VAL A 10 3.06 4.64 -0.09
CA VAL A 10 4.52 4.71 -0.22
C VAL A 10 4.81 5.77 -1.28
N SER A 11 5.36 6.91 -0.87
CA SER A 11 5.54 8.08 -1.73
C SER A 11 7.00 8.51 -1.79
N ASN A 12 7.30 9.46 -2.68
CA ASN A 12 8.65 9.98 -2.92
C ASN A 12 9.66 8.92 -3.42
N ILE A 13 9.19 7.85 -4.06
CA ILE A 13 10.10 6.83 -4.60
C ILE A 13 10.73 7.35 -5.89
N ASP A 14 12.06 7.32 -6.03
CA ASP A 14 12.73 7.64 -7.29
C ASP A 14 12.20 6.74 -8.42
N LYS A 15 11.74 7.35 -9.52
CA LYS A 15 11.25 6.58 -10.68
C LYS A 15 12.28 5.59 -11.21
N ASN A 16 13.57 5.90 -11.09
CA ASN A 16 14.66 5.06 -11.57
C ASN A 16 14.86 3.82 -10.71
N ALA A 17 14.43 3.86 -9.45
CA ALA A 17 14.40 2.70 -8.55
C ALA A 17 13.22 1.75 -8.86
N ILE A 18 12.29 2.16 -9.72
CA ILE A 18 11.12 1.38 -10.14
C ILE A 18 11.31 0.83 -11.55
N ARG A 19 10.80 -0.39 -11.80
CA ARG A 19 10.85 -1.03 -13.13
C ARG A 19 10.05 -0.19 -14.15
N PRO A 20 10.53 -0.01 -15.39
CA PRO A 20 9.85 0.80 -16.42
C PRO A 20 8.38 0.44 -16.65
N GLN A 21 8.02 -0.85 -16.56
CA GLN A 21 6.64 -1.34 -16.70
C GLN A 21 5.67 -0.85 -15.61
N MET A 22 6.19 -0.32 -14.51
CA MET A 22 5.43 0.28 -13.40
C MET A 22 5.52 1.81 -13.44
N ARG A 23 6.11 2.38 -14.48
CA ARG A 23 6.13 3.82 -14.72
C ARG A 23 4.94 4.15 -15.60
N ASP A 24 4.29 5.28 -15.31
CA ASP A 24 3.24 5.79 -16.16
C ASP A 24 3.89 6.43 -17.39
N TRP A 25 3.82 5.75 -18.54
CA TRP A 25 4.55 6.13 -19.76
C TRP A 25 4.19 7.52 -20.26
N ASP A 26 2.94 7.94 -20.08
CA ASP A 26 2.47 9.26 -20.50
C ASP A 26 3.07 10.39 -19.66
N CYS A 27 3.53 10.07 -18.44
CA CYS A 27 4.07 11.03 -17.48
C CYS A 27 5.55 10.78 -17.12
N ASP A 28 6.18 9.73 -17.65
CA ASP A 28 7.51 9.25 -17.23
C ASP A 28 8.61 10.30 -17.43
N HIS A 29 8.46 11.17 -18.43
CA HIS A 29 9.41 12.25 -18.70
C HIS A 29 9.26 13.47 -17.79
N LEU A 30 8.09 13.66 -17.16
CA LEU A 30 7.77 14.86 -16.38
C LEU A 30 7.91 14.66 -14.88
N ILE A 31 7.89 13.41 -14.42
CA ILE A 31 7.87 13.07 -13.00
C ILE A 31 9.25 12.54 -12.57
N SER A 32 9.77 13.00 -11.45
CA SER A 32 11.00 12.48 -10.82
C SER A 32 10.70 11.42 -9.76
N THR A 33 9.56 11.52 -9.08
CA THR A 33 9.19 10.66 -7.96
C THR A 33 7.79 10.07 -8.10
N MET A 34 7.61 8.84 -7.68
CA MET A 34 6.36 8.09 -7.79
C MET A 34 5.71 7.81 -6.43
N THR A 35 4.40 7.65 -6.45
CA THR A 35 3.58 7.27 -5.30
C THR A 35 2.80 5.99 -5.60
N PHE A 36 2.85 5.06 -4.67
CA PHE A 36 2.17 3.77 -4.72
C PHE A 36 1.37 3.53 -3.44
N ARG A 37 0.52 2.51 -3.49
CA ARG A 37 -0.09 1.92 -2.30
C ARG A 37 0.55 0.55 -2.02
N LEU A 38 0.44 0.07 -0.79
CA LEU A 38 0.89 -1.28 -0.44
C LEU A 38 -0.24 -2.31 -0.60
N SER A 39 0.06 -3.47 -1.16
CA SER A 39 -0.80 -4.67 -1.12
C SER A 39 -0.64 -5.44 0.19
N VAL A 40 -1.56 -6.38 0.48
CA VAL A 40 -1.48 -7.22 1.70
C VAL A 40 -0.18 -8.03 1.75
N ALA A 41 0.32 -8.47 0.59
CA ALA A 41 1.58 -9.20 0.45
C ALA A 41 2.83 -8.29 0.44
N GLY A 42 2.70 -7.02 0.81
CA GLY A 42 3.82 -6.09 0.92
C GLY A 42 4.41 -5.64 -0.41
N ARG A 43 3.70 -5.80 -1.54
CA ARG A 43 4.15 -5.31 -2.86
C ARG A 43 3.61 -3.90 -3.12
N LEU A 44 4.41 -3.08 -3.80
CA LEU A 44 3.94 -1.81 -4.38
C LEU A 44 2.81 -2.11 -5.39
N ALA A 45 1.74 -1.33 -5.30
CA ALA A 45 0.51 -1.55 -6.03
C ALA A 45 -0.18 -0.24 -6.38
N TYR A 46 -0.90 -0.23 -7.49
CA TYR A 46 -1.91 0.78 -7.77
C TYR A 46 -3.21 0.46 -7.01
N GLU A 47 -4.17 1.39 -7.08
CA GLU A 47 -5.53 1.31 -6.51
C GLU A 47 -6.10 -0.11 -6.44
N ARG A 48 -6.19 -0.81 -7.58
CA ARG A 48 -6.91 -2.10 -7.66
C ARG A 48 -6.31 -3.24 -6.87
N SER A 49 -5.03 -3.16 -6.52
CA SER A 49 -4.31 -4.22 -5.79
C SER A 49 -3.88 -3.78 -4.39
N ALA A 50 -4.29 -2.59 -3.95
CA ALA A 50 -3.97 -2.06 -2.64
C ALA A 50 -4.69 -2.84 -1.51
N ALA A 51 -4.04 -2.89 -0.36
CA ALA A 51 -4.65 -3.32 0.89
C ALA A 51 -5.55 -2.19 1.40
N TYR A 52 -6.81 -2.21 0.96
CA TYR A 52 -7.85 -1.41 1.60
C TYR A 52 -8.29 -2.10 2.88
N LEU A 53 -8.22 -1.39 3.99
CA LEU A 53 -8.41 -1.94 5.33
C LEU A 53 -9.51 -1.18 6.08
N GLU A 54 -10.23 -1.90 6.93
CA GLU A 54 -11.40 -1.38 7.62
C GLU A 54 -11.05 -0.39 8.73
N THR A 55 -9.86 -0.53 9.34
CA THR A 55 -9.41 0.30 10.45
C THR A 55 -8.02 0.86 10.19
N ARG A 56 -7.77 2.02 10.80
CA ARG A 56 -6.44 2.65 10.81
C ARG A 56 -5.41 1.76 11.48
N GLN A 57 -5.75 1.18 12.63
CA GLN A 57 -4.86 0.30 13.39
C GLN A 57 -4.37 -0.87 12.54
N LEU A 58 -5.27 -1.55 11.84
CA LEU A 58 -4.89 -2.69 10.99
C LEU A 58 -3.93 -2.26 9.86
N ALA A 59 -4.08 -1.04 9.34
CA ALA A 59 -3.16 -0.49 8.35
C ALA A 59 -1.80 -0.14 8.96
N GLU A 60 -1.77 0.39 10.18
CA GLU A 60 -0.53 0.68 10.91
C GLU A 60 0.23 -0.60 11.28
N ASP A 61 -0.47 -1.63 11.76
CA ASP A 61 0.12 -2.94 12.06
C ASP A 61 0.71 -3.59 10.80
N LEU A 62 -0.03 -3.54 9.68
CA LEU A 62 0.44 -4.06 8.40
C LEU A 62 1.61 -3.24 7.84
N MET A 63 1.63 -1.91 8.05
CA MET A 63 2.73 -1.03 7.68
C MET A 63 3.99 -1.41 8.47
N ILE A 64 3.90 -1.52 9.79
CA ILE A 64 5.01 -1.90 10.67
C ILE A 64 5.55 -3.29 10.27
N TYR A 65 4.66 -4.23 9.97
CA TYR A 65 5.03 -5.57 9.53
C TYR A 65 5.90 -5.56 8.26
N TRP A 66 5.54 -4.74 7.27
CA TRP A 66 6.24 -4.71 5.97
C TRP A 66 7.38 -3.69 5.90
N LEU A 67 7.46 -2.74 6.82
CA LEU A 67 8.47 -1.67 6.78
C LEU A 67 9.92 -2.20 6.66
N PRO A 68 10.36 -3.24 7.40
CA PRO A 68 11.70 -3.80 7.21
C PRO A 68 11.95 -4.33 5.80
N SER A 69 10.94 -4.99 5.22
CA SER A 69 11.03 -5.51 3.84
C SER A 69 11.03 -4.39 2.79
N LEU A 70 10.35 -3.28 3.05
CA LEU A 70 10.37 -2.11 2.17
C LEU A 70 11.74 -1.44 2.18
N ASN A 71 12.32 -1.24 3.36
CA ASN A 71 13.66 -0.66 3.51
C ASN A 71 14.74 -1.51 2.83
N ALA A 72 14.58 -2.84 2.79
CA ALA A 72 15.53 -3.74 2.14
C ALA A 72 15.47 -3.73 0.60
N ARG A 73 14.44 -3.16 -0.03
CA ARG A 73 14.21 -3.25 -1.49
C ARG A 73 14.92 -2.17 -2.33
N SER A 74 15.84 -1.41 -1.73
CA SER A 74 16.66 -0.41 -2.41
C SER A 74 15.86 0.60 -3.24
N TYR A 75 14.68 1.01 -2.76
CA TYR A 75 13.85 2.04 -3.41
C TYR A 75 14.41 3.47 -3.25
N GLY A 76 15.57 3.63 -2.61
CA GLY A 76 16.11 4.92 -2.18
C GLY A 76 15.38 5.46 -0.97
N ASP A 77 15.38 6.79 -0.83
CA ASP A 77 14.62 7.47 0.22
C ASP A 77 13.14 7.53 -0.16
N PHE A 78 12.27 7.01 0.70
CA PHE A 78 10.82 7.03 0.49
C PHE A 78 10.08 7.34 1.79
N ASN A 79 8.85 7.82 1.65
CA ASN A 79 7.93 8.06 2.76
C ASN A 79 6.89 6.96 2.83
N VAL A 80 6.53 6.52 4.03
CA VAL A 80 5.41 5.59 4.25
C VAL A 80 4.43 6.22 5.22
N ALA A 81 3.15 6.20 4.86
CA ALA A 81 2.10 6.74 5.72
C ALA A 81 0.80 5.98 5.56
N VAL A 82 0.04 5.85 6.65
CA VAL A 82 -1.35 5.41 6.60
C VAL A 82 -2.23 6.59 6.22
N LYS A 83 -3.01 6.40 5.15
CA LYS A 83 -3.98 7.36 4.63
C LYS A 83 -5.38 6.76 4.66
N SER A 84 -6.38 7.61 4.41
CA SER A 84 -7.77 7.17 4.31
C SER A 84 -8.47 7.87 3.15
N GLU A 85 -9.48 7.21 2.59
CA GLU A 85 -10.32 7.76 1.53
C GLU A 85 -11.75 7.25 1.66
N THR A 86 -12.68 7.98 1.06
CA THR A 86 -14.09 7.61 1.06
C THR A 86 -14.30 6.32 0.26
N ALA A 87 -14.96 5.35 0.89
CA ALA A 87 -15.16 4.02 0.34
C ALA A 87 -16.30 4.02 -0.69
N ASN A 88 -15.97 3.89 -1.97
CA ASN A 88 -16.96 3.57 -3.02
C ASN A 88 -17.35 2.09 -2.97
N ALA A 89 -18.38 1.68 -3.74
CA ALA A 89 -18.89 0.30 -3.75
C ALA A 89 -17.80 -0.76 -4.00
N TYR A 90 -16.85 -0.45 -4.89
CA TYR A 90 -15.70 -1.29 -5.18
C TYR A 90 -14.76 -1.41 -3.96
N LYS A 91 -14.34 -0.30 -3.36
CA LYS A 91 -13.44 -0.27 -2.20
C LYS A 91 -14.04 -0.98 -1.00
N ARG A 92 -15.35 -0.84 -0.77
CA ARG A 92 -16.07 -1.55 0.32
C ARG A 92 -15.99 -3.07 0.16
N ARG A 93 -16.22 -3.59 -1.06
CA ARG A 93 -16.17 -5.03 -1.34
C ARG A 93 -14.78 -5.62 -1.09
N TRP A 94 -13.74 -4.93 -1.56
CA TRP A 94 -12.36 -5.40 -1.41
C TRP A 94 -11.83 -5.19 0.00
N CYS A 95 -12.26 -4.14 0.70
CA CYS A 95 -11.84 -3.82 2.06
C CYS A 95 -12.05 -4.99 3.02
N LEU A 96 -13.24 -5.61 3.01
CA LEU A 96 -13.54 -6.74 3.89
C LEU A 96 -12.60 -7.93 3.63
N LYS A 97 -12.44 -8.31 2.36
CA LYS A 97 -11.57 -9.42 1.96
C LYS A 97 -10.11 -9.17 2.35
N ARG A 98 -9.58 -7.98 2.02
CA ARG A 98 -8.18 -7.62 2.31
C ARG A 98 -7.92 -7.45 3.81
N SER A 99 -8.90 -6.95 4.57
CA SER A 99 -8.81 -6.87 6.02
C SER A 99 -8.70 -8.25 6.66
N LEU A 100 -9.47 -9.23 6.19
CA LEU A 100 -9.36 -10.61 6.67
C LEU A 100 -7.98 -11.21 6.34
N GLU A 101 -7.51 -11.07 5.10
CA GLU A 101 -6.18 -11.53 4.68
C GLU A 101 -5.06 -10.90 5.53
N ALA A 102 -5.13 -9.60 5.81
CA ALA A 102 -4.16 -8.89 6.64
C ALA A 102 -4.17 -9.38 8.10
N LYS A 103 -5.35 -9.57 8.70
CA LYS A 103 -5.48 -10.13 10.06
C LYS A 103 -4.87 -11.52 10.16
N LEU A 104 -5.11 -12.39 9.16
CA LEU A 104 -4.55 -13.74 9.13
C LEU A 104 -3.03 -13.71 9.00
N LEU A 105 -2.49 -12.85 8.13
CA LEU A 105 -1.05 -12.64 7.97
C LEU A 105 -0.41 -12.22 9.30
N LEU A 106 -0.97 -11.21 9.98
CA LEU A 106 -0.42 -10.68 11.23
C LEU A 106 -0.46 -11.73 12.36
N LYS A 107 -1.52 -12.54 12.44
CA LYS A 107 -1.64 -13.63 13.42
C LYS A 107 -0.66 -14.79 13.20
N SER A 108 -0.30 -15.08 11.94
CA SER A 108 0.62 -16.19 11.61
C SER A 108 2.05 -16.00 12.14
N LYS A 109 2.36 -14.84 12.73
CA LYS A 109 3.68 -14.48 13.27
C LYS A 109 3.77 -14.64 14.79
N GLU A 110 2.67 -14.92 15.48
CA GLU A 110 2.61 -15.16 16.93
C GLU A 110 2.90 -16.64 17.29
N HIS A 111 3.14 -17.49 16.28
CA HIS A 111 3.53 -18.89 16.40
C HIS A 111 4.91 -19.12 15.79
#